data_AF-A0A3D8K1H2-F1
#
_entry.id   AF-A0A3D8K1H2-F1
#
_cell.length_a   1.000
_cell.length_b   1.000
_cell.length_c   1.000
_cell.angle_alpha   90.00
_cell.angle_beta   90.00
_cell.angle_gamma   90.00
#
_symmetry.space_group_name_H-M   'P 1'
#
loop_
_entity.id
_entity.type
_entity.pdbx_description
1 polymer ?
#
loop_
_entity_poly.entity_id
_entity_poly.type
_entity_poly.pdbx_seq_one_letter_code
_entity_poly.pdbx_strand_id
1 'polypeptide(L)'
;MAAPSFVYTVACVAKMLGEPEEWLDELASMNLGPEDGCLGIIDDLDGPAEQLISVTAFTDAGIEALKELVADAKQQSSEVGGAG
;
A
#
# COMPACT_ATOMS: atom_id res chain seq x y z
N MET A 1 -6.58 9.24 19.36
CA MET A 1 -6.26 9.13 17.92
C MET A 1 -5.87 10.53 17.44
N ALA A 2 -4.61 10.73 17.06
CA ALA A 2 -4.19 11.96 16.40
C ALA A 2 -4.58 11.85 14.93
N ALA A 3 -5.20 12.89 14.37
CA ALA A 3 -5.44 12.92 12.93
C ALA A 3 -4.08 12.89 12.22
N PRO A 4 -3.88 11.97 11.25
CA PRO A 4 -2.63 11.93 10.51
C PRO A 4 -2.45 13.28 9.80
N SER A 5 -1.32 13.94 10.09
CA SER A 5 -1.01 15.26 9.51
C SER A 5 -0.42 15.14 8.11
N PHE A 6 0.07 13.95 7.75
CA PHE A 6 0.75 13.67 6.49
C PHE A 6 0.39 12.26 6.01
N VAL A 7 0.40 12.12 4.69
CA VAL A 7 0.28 10.86 3.97
C VAL A 7 1.47 10.73 3.02
N TYR A 8 1.90 9.51 2.77
CA TYR A 8 3.01 9.17 1.91
C TYR A 8 2.50 8.35 0.74
N THR A 9 2.81 8.75 -0.49
CA THR A 9 2.41 7.98 -1.68
C THR A 9 3.09 6.61 -1.69
N VAL A 10 2.48 5.64 -2.37
CA VAL A 10 3.03 4.30 -2.55
C VAL A 10 4.44 4.34 -3.14
N ALA A 11 4.71 5.26 -4.08
CA ALA A 11 6.06 5.52 -4.60
C ALA A 11 7.08 5.96 -3.53
N CYS A 12 6.64 6.70 -2.51
CA CYS A 12 7.49 7.10 -1.39
C CYS A 12 7.75 5.91 -0.46
N VAL A 13 6.70 5.17 -0.12
CA VAL A 13 6.78 4.00 0.76
C VAL A 13 7.60 2.87 0.14
N ALA A 14 7.48 2.66 -1.18
CA ALA A 14 8.31 1.75 -1.98
C ALA A 14 9.80 2.02 -1.78
N LYS A 15 10.21 3.30 -1.84
CA LYS A 15 11.60 3.69 -1.59
C LYS A 15 12.01 3.48 -0.13
N MET A 16 11.10 3.65 0.82
CA MET A 16 11.36 3.44 2.24
C MET A 16 11.52 1.95 2.59
N LEU A 17 10.73 1.08 1.97
CA LEU A 17 10.75 -0.37 2.19
C LEU A 17 11.77 -1.09 1.31
N GLY A 18 12.20 -0.46 0.20
CA GLY A 18 13.05 -1.09 -0.81
C GLY A 18 12.29 -2.12 -1.67
N GLU A 19 10.96 -1.97 -1.75
CA GLU A 19 10.06 -2.92 -2.43
C GLU A 19 9.42 -2.24 -3.66
N PRO A 20 8.99 -3.01 -4.67
CA PRO A 20 8.38 -2.46 -5.87
C PRO A 20 7.02 -1.81 -5.59
N GLU A 21 6.81 -0.64 -6.18
CA GLU A 21 5.59 0.16 -6.01
C GLU A 21 4.32 -0.61 -6.40
N GLU A 22 4.33 -1.23 -7.59
CA GLU A 22 3.21 -2.03 -8.09
C GLU A 22 2.84 -3.18 -7.14
N TRP A 23 3.84 -3.80 -6.52
CA TRP A 23 3.61 -4.89 -5.58
C TRP A 23 3.00 -4.39 -4.27
N LEU A 24 3.51 -3.27 -3.73
CA LEU A 24 2.94 -2.67 -2.53
C LEU A 24 1.51 -2.15 -2.77
N ASP A 25 1.26 -1.61 -3.97
CA ASP A 25 -0.05 -1.12 -4.37
C ASP A 25 -1.08 -2.26 -4.42
N GLU A 26 -0.75 -3.37 -5.09
CA GLU A 26 -1.63 -4.56 -5.13
C GLU A 26 -1.88 -5.12 -3.73
N LEU A 27 -0.82 -5.24 -2.93
CA LEU A 27 -0.88 -5.82 -1.59
C LEU A 27 -1.72 -4.95 -0.64
N ALA A 28 -1.61 -3.63 -0.76
CA ALA A 28 -2.45 -2.70 -0.06
C ALA A 28 -3.89 -2.72 -0.56
N SER A 29 -4.12 -2.74 -1.87
CA SER A 29 -5.48 -2.74 -2.42
C SER A 29 -6.28 -4.00 -2.06
N MET A 30 -5.61 -5.13 -1.82
CA MET A 30 -6.27 -6.38 -1.43
C MET A 30 -6.51 -6.50 0.07
N ASN A 31 -5.70 -5.82 0.90
CA ASN A 31 -5.61 -6.15 2.33
C ASN A 31 -5.69 -4.94 3.28
N LEU A 32 -5.61 -3.70 2.77
CA LEU A 32 -5.69 -2.46 3.55
C LEU A 32 -6.85 -1.59 3.10
N GLY A 33 -7.66 -1.16 4.07
CA GLY A 33 -8.72 -0.19 3.85
C GLY A 33 -8.33 1.24 4.25
N PRO A 34 -9.26 2.20 4.04
CA PRO A 34 -9.13 3.56 4.58
C PRO A 34 -9.05 3.59 6.11
N GLU A 35 -9.63 2.60 6.78
CA GLU A 35 -9.57 2.40 8.22
C GLU A 35 -8.17 1.99 8.73
N ASP A 36 -7.41 1.26 7.92
CA ASP A 36 -6.00 0.95 8.19
C ASP A 36 -5.06 2.09 7.80
N GLY A 37 -5.60 3.15 7.19
CA GLY A 37 -4.83 4.31 6.77
C GLY A 37 -4.26 4.21 5.35
N CYS A 38 -4.84 3.36 4.50
CA CYS A 38 -4.61 3.32 3.06
C CYS A 38 -5.66 4.18 2.32
N LEU A 39 -5.21 5.20 1.62
CA LEU A 39 -6.06 6.23 1.01
C LEU A 39 -5.73 6.37 -0.48
N GLY A 40 -6.77 6.47 -1.31
CA GLY A 40 -6.62 6.84 -2.73
C GLY A 40 -6.55 8.36 -2.89
N ILE A 41 -5.49 8.86 -3.51
CA ILE A 41 -5.32 10.27 -3.90
C ILE A 41 -5.76 10.42 -5.35
N ILE A 42 -6.76 11.27 -5.60
CA ILE A 42 -7.11 11.66 -6.98
C ILE A 42 -6.11 12.72 -7.44
N ASP A 43 -5.19 12.35 -8.34
CA ASP A 43 -4.16 13.25 -8.86
C ASP A 43 -4.67 14.08 -10.05
N ASP A 44 -5.51 13.46 -10.90
CA ASP A 44 -6.12 14.10 -12.07
C ASP A 44 -7.64 13.93 -12.06
N LEU A 45 -8.35 15.02 -12.36
CA LEU A 45 -9.81 15.07 -12.43
C LEU A 45 -10.31 15.42 -13.85
N ASP A 46 -9.39 15.60 -14.80
CA ASP A 46 -9.66 15.97 -16.20
C ASP A 46 -9.83 14.73 -17.09
N GLY A 47 -9.51 13.54 -16.59
CA GLY A 47 -9.79 12.26 -17.25
C GLY A 47 -11.28 11.86 -17.23
N PRO A 48 -11.72 11.00 -18.19
CA PRO A 48 -13.06 10.41 -18.12
C PRO A 48 -13.24 9.66 -16.80
N ALA A 49 -14.44 9.66 -16.23
CA ALA A 49 -14.71 9.07 -14.90
C ALA A 49 -14.27 7.59 -14.75
N GLU A 50 -14.06 6.88 -15.86
CA GLU A 50 -13.55 5.50 -15.91
C GLU A 50 -12.01 5.38 -15.85
N GLN A 51 -11.28 6.51 -15.92
CA GLN A 51 -9.81 6.61 -15.87
C GLN A 51 -9.35 7.57 -14.76
N LEU A 52 -10.09 7.66 -13.67
CA LEU A 52 -9.60 8.34 -12.46
C LEU A 52 -8.32 7.64 -12.01
N ILE A 53 -7.17 8.26 -12.30
CA ILE A 53 -5.87 7.77 -11.84
C ILE A 53 -5.77 8.14 -10.37
N SER A 54 -6.13 7.20 -9.51
CA SER A 54 -5.94 7.32 -8.07
C SER A 54 -4.57 6.76 -7.69
N VAL A 55 -3.73 7.58 -7.05
CA VAL A 55 -2.45 7.15 -6.48
C VAL A 55 -2.68 6.69 -5.04
N THR A 56 -2.32 5.45 -4.73
CA THR A 56 -2.40 4.93 -3.35
C THR A 56 -1.42 5.66 -2.44
N ALA A 57 -1.87 6.01 -1.24
CA ALA A 57 -1.07 6.67 -0.23
C ALA A 57 -1.39 6.13 1.16
N PHE A 58 -0.42 6.25 2.06
CA PHE A 58 -0.45 5.65 3.38
C PHE A 58 -0.20 6.71 4.45
N THR A 59 -0.96 6.62 5.53
CA THR A 59 -0.63 7.31 6.78
C THR A 59 0.50 6.57 7.50
N ASP A 60 1.03 7.14 8.58
CA ASP A 60 2.04 6.46 9.41
C ASP A 60 1.57 5.08 9.89
N ALA A 61 0.31 4.99 10.35
CA ALA A 61 -0.33 3.73 10.72
C ALA A 61 -0.50 2.76 9.54
N GLY A 62 -0.87 3.28 8.36
CA GLY A 62 -0.97 2.49 7.14
C GLY A 62 0.38 1.92 6.69
N ILE A 63 1.48 2.65 6.91
CA ILE A 63 2.83 2.15 6.65
C ILE A 63 3.20 1.04 7.62
N GLU A 64 2.85 1.15 8.90
CA GLU A 64 3.07 0.08 9.88
C GLU A 64 2.29 -1.18 9.50
N ALA A 65 1.01 -1.05 9.16
CA ALA A 65 0.18 -2.16 8.71
C ALA A 65 0.71 -2.80 7.41
N LEU A 66 1.15 -1.97 6.44
CA LEU A 66 1.76 -2.45 5.21
C LEU A 66 3.06 -3.21 5.47
N LYS A 67 3.89 -2.79 6.43
CA LYS A 67 5.12 -3.52 6.80
C LYS A 67 4.83 -4.91 7.32
N GLU A 68 3.79 -5.06 8.15
CA GLU A 68 3.37 -6.36 8.66
C GLU A 68 2.90 -7.26 7.51
N LEU A 69 2.10 -6.72 6.60
CA LEU A 69 1.61 -7.47 5.43
C LEU A 69 2.74 -7.86 4.47
N VAL A 70 3.70 -6.98 4.23
CA VAL A 70 4.90 -7.28 3.44
C VAL A 70 5.69 -8.41 4.09
N ALA A 71 5.86 -8.39 5.41
CA ALA A 71 6.56 -9.46 6.13
C ALA A 71 5.81 -10.79 6.02
N ASP A 72 4.48 -10.78 6.18
CA ASP A 72 3.63 -11.97 6.07
C ASP A 72 3.64 -12.55 4.65
N ALA A 73 3.49 -11.71 3.62
CA ALA A 73 3.54 -12.13 2.23
C ALA A 73 4.91 -12.73 1.85
N LYS A 74 6.01 -12.18 2.39
CA LYS A 74 7.36 -12.73 2.20
C LYS A 74 7.52 -14.08 2.91
N GLN A 75 6.92 -14.26 4.08
CA GLN A 75 6.91 -15.55 4.77
C GLN A 75 6.11 -16.61 3.98
N GLN A 76 4.92 -16.25 3.49
CA GLN A 76 4.09 -17.15 2.67
C GLN A 76 4.80 -17.57 1.38
N SER A 77 5.56 -16.67 0.75
CA SER A 77 6.37 -16.99 -0.43
C SER A 77 7.49 -18.00 -0.15
N SER A 78 7.91 -18.15 1.11
CA SER A 78 8.93 -19.12 1.53
C SER A 78 8.36 -20.47 1.98
N GLU A 79 7.07 -20.57 2.29
CA GLU A 79 6.43 -21.83 2.73
C GLU A 79 5.95 -22.73 1.56
N VAL A 80 5.91 -22.23 0.32
CA VAL A 80 5.68 -23.04 -0.90
C VAL A 80 6.98 -23.69 -1.39
N GLY A 81 7.72 -24.30 -0.48
CA GLY A 81 8.99 -25.01 -0.76
C GLY A 81 9.24 -26.24 0.11
N GLY A 82 8.26 -26.65 0.92
CA GLY A 82 8.45 -27.70 1.95
C GLY A 82 7.34 -28.75 1.97
N ALA A 83 7.12 -29.45 0.85
CA ALA A 83 6.42 -30.74 0.86
C ALA A 83 7.23 -31.72 -0.01
N GLY A 84 8.24 -32.32 0.61
CA GLY A 84 8.99 -33.47 0.11
C GLY A 84 8.76 -34.68 1.00
#